data_AF-A0A942RGU9-F1
#
_entry.id   AF-A0A942RGU9-F1
#
_cell.length_a   1.000
_cell.length_b   1.000
_cell.length_c   1.000
_cell.angle_alpha   90.00
_cell.angle_beta   90.00
_cell.angle_gamma   90.00
#
_symmetry.space_group_name_H-M   'P 1'
#
loop_
_entity.id
_entity.type
_entity.pdbx_description
1 polymer ?
#
loop_
_entity_poly.entity_id
_entity_poly.type
_entity_poly.pdbx_seq_one_letter_code
_entity_poly.pdbx_strand_id
1 'polypeptide(L)'
;MNSEIIKKGVERAPHRSLLRATGIIKDEADFQKPFVAIANSFTEVVPGHAHLNDFIKEIKEAVREAGGVPFEFNVLALCDGIAMGHSGMRYSLPSRELVADSVETMVRGHQFDGLICIPNCDKIVPGMLMAAMRTNIPTI
;
A
#
# COMPACT_ATOMS: atom_id res chain seq x y z
N MET A 1 -6.82 -8.15 -15.28
CA MET A 1 -6.75 -7.61 -13.90
C MET A 1 -6.30 -8.74 -13.00
N ASN A 2 -5.24 -8.52 -12.23
CA ASN A 2 -4.69 -9.47 -11.27
C ASN A 2 -5.73 -9.86 -10.21
N SER A 3 -6.52 -8.89 -9.73
CA SER A 3 -7.46 -9.11 -8.62
C SER A 3 -8.57 -10.12 -8.93
N GLU A 4 -8.78 -10.42 -10.22
CA GLU A 4 -9.71 -11.47 -10.65
C GLU A 4 -9.37 -12.83 -10.06
N ILE A 5 -8.09 -13.11 -9.85
CA ILE A 5 -7.57 -14.35 -9.27
C ILE A 5 -8.18 -14.62 -7.89
N ILE A 6 -8.48 -13.57 -7.12
CA ILE A 6 -9.01 -13.70 -5.75
C ILE A 6 -10.52 -13.46 -5.65
N LYS A 7 -11.21 -13.04 -6.72
CA LYS A 7 -12.63 -12.67 -6.67
C LYS A 7 -13.55 -13.34 -7.68
N LYS A 8 -13.06 -13.83 -8.83
CA LYS A 8 -13.86 -14.55 -9.84
C LYS A 8 -13.92 -16.05 -9.55
N GLY A 9 -15.05 -16.66 -9.89
CA GLY A 9 -15.28 -18.10 -9.69
C GLY A 9 -15.98 -18.43 -8.37
N VAL A 10 -16.62 -19.59 -8.34
CA VAL A 10 -17.36 -20.10 -7.16
C VAL A 10 -16.38 -20.44 -6.04
N GLU A 11 -15.20 -20.95 -6.40
CA GLU A 11 -14.10 -21.30 -5.50
C GLU A 11 -13.55 -20.10 -4.72
N ARG A 12 -13.78 -18.87 -5.19
CA ARG A 12 -13.38 -17.63 -4.51
C ARG A 12 -14.45 -17.06 -3.57
N ALA A 13 -15.54 -17.78 -3.34
CA ALA A 13 -16.55 -17.39 -2.35
C ALA A 13 -15.97 -17.13 -0.94
N PRO A 14 -15.03 -17.94 -0.40
CA PRO A 14 -14.41 -17.66 0.89
C PRO A 14 -13.61 -16.35 0.89
N HIS A 15 -12.87 -16.06 -0.19
CA HIS A 15 -12.10 -14.83 -0.31
C HIS A 15 -13.02 -13.60 -0.34
N ARG A 16 -14.12 -13.67 -1.12
CA ARG A 16 -15.13 -12.59 -1.15
C ARG A 16 -15.76 -12.36 0.22
N SER A 17 -16.01 -13.41 0.99
CA SER A 17 -16.50 -13.29 2.37
C SER A 17 -15.53 -12.53 3.27
N LEU A 18 -14.24 -12.88 3.24
CA LEU A 18 -13.19 -12.17 3.99
C LEU A 18 -13.05 -10.71 3.54
N LEU A 19 -13.09 -10.45 2.24
CA LEU A 19 -13.04 -9.09 1.69
C LEU A 19 -14.24 -8.25 2.14
N ARG A 20 -15.44 -8.83 2.24
CA ARG A 20 -16.62 -8.14 2.79
C ARG A 20 -16.44 -7.79 4.28
N ALA A 21 -15.81 -8.68 5.05
CA ALA A 21 -15.56 -8.44 6.47
C ALA A 21 -14.64 -7.23 6.73
N THR A 22 -13.84 -6.79 5.74
CA THR A 22 -13.02 -5.58 5.86
C THR A 22 -13.84 -4.28 5.94
N GLY A 23 -15.13 -4.31 5.56
CA GLY A 23 -15.96 -3.10 5.43
C GLY A 23 -15.61 -2.22 4.23
N ILE A 24 -14.58 -2.58 3.44
CA ILE A 24 -14.21 -1.86 2.22
C ILE A 24 -15.16 -2.22 1.09
N ILE A 25 -15.53 -3.50 0.91
CA ILE A 25 -16.45 -3.89 -0.16
C ILE A 25 -17.87 -3.42 0.20
N LYS A 26 -18.41 -2.48 -0.59
CA LYS A 26 -19.72 -1.87 -0.34
C LYS A 26 -20.87 -2.66 -0.97
N ASP A 27 -20.66 -3.25 -2.13
CA ASP A 27 -21.69 -3.98 -2.89
C ASP A 27 -21.07 -5.13 -3.74
N GLU A 28 -21.88 -5.82 -4.54
CA GLU A 28 -21.39 -6.86 -5.47
C GLU A 28 -20.64 -6.29 -6.69
N ALA A 29 -20.97 -5.07 -7.12
CA ALA A 29 -20.33 -4.44 -8.28
C ALA A 29 -18.86 -4.09 -8.01
N ASP A 30 -18.49 -3.87 -6.75
CA ASP A 30 -17.09 -3.73 -6.33
C ASP A 30 -16.21 -4.92 -6.74
N PHE A 31 -16.74 -6.15 -6.79
CA PHE A 31 -15.96 -7.29 -7.27
C PHE A 31 -15.70 -7.25 -8.79
N GLN A 32 -16.34 -6.37 -9.54
CA GLN A 32 -16.04 -6.17 -10.97
C GLN A 32 -15.04 -5.02 -11.22
N LYS A 33 -14.70 -4.25 -10.17
CA LYS A 33 -13.80 -3.09 -10.25
C LYS A 33 -12.33 -3.49 -9.99
N PRO A 34 -11.34 -2.74 -10.52
CA PRO A 34 -9.94 -2.96 -10.16
C PRO A 34 -9.70 -2.70 -8.67
N PHE A 35 -8.90 -3.53 -8.03
CA PHE A 35 -8.46 -3.33 -6.65
C PHE A 35 -7.14 -2.55 -6.66
N VAL A 36 -7.13 -1.40 -6.00
CA VAL A 36 -6.01 -0.46 -5.97
C VAL A 36 -5.41 -0.44 -4.57
N ALA A 37 -4.14 -0.80 -4.46
CA ALA A 37 -3.38 -0.72 -3.22
C ALA A 37 -2.96 0.73 -2.96
N ILE A 38 -3.01 1.18 -1.71
CA ILE A 38 -2.45 2.45 -1.25
C ILE A 38 -1.41 2.12 -0.17
N ALA A 39 -0.14 2.26 -0.52
CA ALA A 39 0.98 2.02 0.38
C ALA A 39 1.29 3.30 1.17
N ASN A 40 0.76 3.38 2.39
CA ASN A 40 0.90 4.54 3.27
C ASN A 40 2.10 4.39 4.20
N SER A 41 3.00 5.38 4.23
CA SER A 41 4.14 5.36 5.15
C SER A 41 3.90 6.14 6.45
N PHE A 42 2.64 6.41 6.81
CA PHE A 42 2.25 7.09 8.05
C PHE A 42 2.87 6.45 9.30
N THR A 43 3.43 7.31 10.14
CA THR A 43 3.83 6.99 11.51
C THR A 43 3.99 8.26 12.34
N GLU A 44 3.69 8.18 13.63
CA GLU A 44 3.74 9.32 14.55
C GLU A 44 5.18 9.70 14.95
N VAL A 45 6.15 8.80 14.79
CA VAL A 45 7.54 9.04 15.22
C VAL A 45 8.39 9.77 14.19
N VAL A 46 7.93 9.87 12.93
CA VAL A 46 8.65 10.55 11.85
C VAL A 46 7.88 11.82 11.48
N PRO A 47 8.44 13.03 11.72
CA PRO A 47 7.72 14.29 11.49
C PRO A 47 7.16 14.46 10.06
N GLY A 48 7.91 14.00 9.05
CA GLY A 48 7.47 14.02 7.65
C GLY A 48 6.31 13.06 7.35
N HIS A 49 6.01 12.11 8.23
CA HIS A 49 5.01 11.07 7.97
C HIS A 49 3.77 11.19 8.86
N ALA A 50 3.84 11.95 9.95
CA ALA A 50 2.77 12.05 10.95
C ALA A 50 1.46 12.66 10.43
N HIS A 51 1.49 13.38 9.31
CA HIS A 51 0.30 13.98 8.69
C HIS A 51 -0.25 13.17 7.51
N LEU A 52 0.43 12.10 7.09
CA LEU A 52 0.05 11.40 5.84
C LEU A 52 -1.33 10.77 5.92
N ASN A 53 -1.77 10.35 7.12
CA ASN A 53 -3.08 9.75 7.32
C ASN A 53 -4.24 10.72 7.03
N ASP A 54 -4.01 12.03 7.11
CA ASP A 54 -5.04 13.05 6.87
C ASP A 54 -5.46 13.08 5.38
N PHE A 55 -4.54 12.78 4.47
CA PHE A 55 -4.75 12.83 3.02
C PHE A 55 -5.31 11.52 2.44
N ILE A 56 -5.13 10.41 3.15
CA ILE A 56 -5.54 9.09 2.67
C ILE A 56 -7.04 9.01 2.38
N LYS A 57 -7.86 9.68 3.20
CA LYS A 57 -9.31 9.67 3.02
C LYS A 57 -9.70 10.21 1.64
N GLU A 58 -9.10 11.33 1.25
CA GLU A 58 -9.33 11.98 -0.06
C GLU A 58 -8.83 11.10 -1.21
N ILE A 59 -7.67 10.46 -1.06
CA ILE A 59 -7.14 9.54 -2.07
C ILE A 59 -8.06 8.33 -2.26
N LYS A 60 -8.57 7.74 -1.17
CA LYS A 60 -9.52 6.61 -1.22
C LYS A 60 -10.81 7.01 -1.91
N GLU A 61 -11.30 8.22 -1.68
CA GLU A 61 -12.47 8.76 -2.36
C GLU A 61 -12.22 8.97 -3.85
N ALA A 62 -11.11 9.59 -4.23
CA ALA A 62 -10.72 9.76 -5.63
C ALA A 62 -10.59 8.43 -6.39
N VAL A 63 -10.00 7.40 -5.76
CA VAL A 63 -9.93 6.04 -6.36
C VAL A 63 -11.33 5.46 -6.59
N ARG A 64 -12.27 5.68 -5.65
CA ARG A 64 -13.65 5.22 -5.79
C ARG A 64 -14.37 5.92 -6.93
N GLU A 65 -14.22 7.24 -7.02
CA GLU A 65 -14.80 8.05 -8.09
C GLU A 65 -14.25 7.66 -9.46
N ALA A 66 -12.96 7.31 -9.55
CA ALA A 66 -12.33 6.76 -10.74
C ALA A 66 -12.73 5.31 -11.07
N GLY A 67 -13.62 4.69 -10.27
CA GLY A 67 -14.15 3.36 -10.51
C GLY A 67 -13.32 2.20 -9.94
N GLY A 68 -12.36 2.47 -9.05
CA GLY A 68 -11.56 1.47 -8.34
C GLY A 68 -12.08 1.15 -6.93
N VAL A 69 -11.52 0.11 -6.32
CA VAL A 69 -11.72 -0.23 -4.90
C VAL A 69 -10.39 -0.02 -4.16
N PRO A 70 -10.27 0.98 -3.28
CA PRO A 70 -9.04 1.29 -2.59
C PRO A 70 -8.84 0.38 -1.37
N PHE A 71 -7.64 -0.18 -1.25
CA PHE A 71 -7.17 -0.92 -0.08
C PHE A 71 -5.89 -0.27 0.42
N GLU A 72 -5.96 0.30 1.61
CA GLU A 72 -4.81 0.91 2.27
C GLU A 72 -4.09 -0.12 3.14
N PHE A 73 -2.77 -0.06 3.13
CA PHE A 73 -1.93 -0.72 4.12
C PHE A 73 -0.74 0.16 4.48
N ASN A 74 -0.18 -0.06 5.67
CA ASN A 74 0.96 0.70 6.14
C ASN A 74 2.30 0.02 5.82
N VAL A 75 3.30 0.86 5.56
CA VAL A 75 4.71 0.48 5.41
C VAL A 75 5.52 1.24 6.46
N LEU A 76 6.56 0.61 7.00
CA LEU A 76 7.41 1.25 8.01
C LEU A 76 8.06 2.52 7.48
N ALA A 77 8.34 3.47 8.37
CA ALA A 77 9.15 4.63 8.10
C ALA A 77 10.15 4.88 9.23
N LEU A 78 11.41 5.16 8.86
CA LEU A 78 12.50 5.49 9.78
C LEU A 78 12.98 6.92 9.47
N CYS A 79 13.20 7.72 10.52
CA CYS A 79 13.73 9.07 10.38
C CYS A 79 15.25 9.08 10.55
N ASP A 80 15.99 9.36 9.48
CA ASP A 80 17.45 9.52 9.55
C ASP A 80 17.82 10.63 10.54
N GLY A 81 17.08 11.75 10.55
CA GLY A 81 17.33 12.87 11.48
C GLY A 81 17.24 12.47 12.96
N ILE A 82 16.36 11.53 13.32
CA ILE A 82 16.28 11.00 14.70
C ILE A 82 17.36 9.95 14.93
N ALA A 83 17.62 9.08 13.95
CA ALA A 83 18.57 7.97 14.06
C ALA A 83 20.05 8.40 14.04
N MET A 84 20.33 9.61 13.56
CA MET A 84 21.68 10.18 13.44
C MET A 84 22.37 10.26 14.80
N GLY A 85 23.66 9.89 14.84
CA GLY A 85 24.50 10.03 16.03
C GLY A 85 24.42 8.88 17.04
N HIS A 86 23.66 7.81 16.76
CA HIS A 86 23.64 6.61 17.61
C HIS A 86 23.49 5.32 16.79
N SER A 87 23.37 4.18 17.47
CA SER A 87 23.29 2.84 16.84
C SER A 87 22.10 2.65 15.89
N GLY A 88 21.09 3.53 15.95
CA GLY A 88 19.90 3.49 15.10
C GLY A 88 20.21 3.73 13.62
N MET A 89 21.24 4.51 13.31
CA MET A 89 21.63 4.79 11.92
C MET A 89 22.03 3.53 11.14
N ARG A 90 22.39 2.44 11.83
CA ARG A 90 22.65 1.11 11.22
C ARG A 90 21.41 0.50 10.56
N TYR A 91 20.22 0.96 10.92
CA TYR A 91 18.94 0.48 10.38
C TYR A 91 18.38 1.36 9.27
N SER A 92 18.97 2.54 9.01
CA SER A 92 18.47 3.48 7.99
C SER A 92 18.51 2.87 6.58
N LEU A 93 19.70 2.61 6.01
CA LEU A 93 19.78 2.12 4.64
C LEU A 93 19.11 0.75 4.43
N PRO A 94 19.25 -0.24 5.35
CA PRO A 94 18.53 -1.51 5.21
C PRO A 94 17.01 -1.37 5.22
N SER A 95 16.45 -0.32 5.83
CA SER A 95 15.00 -0.09 5.84
C SER A 95 14.41 0.08 4.43
N ARG A 96 15.21 0.55 3.45
CA ARG A 96 14.79 0.64 2.05
C ARG A 96 14.34 -0.71 1.48
N GLU A 97 15.09 -1.77 1.78
CA GLU A 97 14.75 -3.12 1.31
C GLU A 97 13.48 -3.62 1.99
N LEU A 98 13.33 -3.36 3.30
CA LEU A 98 12.12 -3.74 4.03
C LEU A 98 10.88 -3.03 3.48
N VAL A 99 10.99 -1.76 3.10
CA VAL A 99 9.91 -1.01 2.43
C VAL A 99 9.57 -1.66 1.09
N ALA A 100 10.59 -1.96 0.28
CA ALA A 100 10.39 -2.56 -1.03
C ALA A 100 9.73 -3.94 -0.92
N ASP A 101 10.25 -4.80 -0.05
CA ASP A 101 9.77 -6.15 0.18
C ASP A 101 8.36 -6.14 0.78
N SER A 102 8.06 -5.21 1.68
CA SER A 102 6.73 -5.07 2.29
C SER A 102 5.66 -4.71 1.26
N VAL A 103 5.92 -3.70 0.42
CA VAL A 103 5.00 -3.29 -0.64
C VAL A 103 4.84 -4.41 -1.68
N GLU A 104 5.93 -5.01 -2.13
CA GLU A 104 5.90 -6.13 -3.08
C GLU A 104 5.07 -7.31 -2.53
N THR A 105 5.31 -7.68 -1.27
CA THR A 105 4.58 -8.77 -0.59
C THR A 105 3.09 -8.48 -0.53
N MET A 106 2.69 -7.25 -0.17
CA MET A 106 1.29 -6.87 -0.10
C MET A 106 0.64 -6.88 -1.49
N VAL A 107 1.31 -6.32 -2.50
CA VAL A 107 0.81 -6.26 -3.87
C VAL A 107 0.64 -7.62 -4.50
N ARG A 108 1.66 -8.48 -4.39
CA ARG A 108 1.61 -9.83 -4.95
C ARG A 108 0.72 -10.75 -4.12
N GLY A 109 0.76 -10.66 -2.79
CA GLY A 109 -0.07 -11.50 -1.91
C GLY A 109 -1.57 -11.26 -2.10
N HIS A 110 -1.98 -10.01 -2.24
CA HIS A 110 -3.39 -9.63 -2.42
C HIS A 110 -3.81 -9.40 -3.87
N GLN A 111 -2.91 -9.65 -4.84
CA GLN A 111 -3.19 -9.58 -6.28
C GLN A 111 -3.78 -8.22 -6.71
N PHE A 112 -3.22 -7.11 -6.22
CA PHE A 112 -3.70 -5.78 -6.60
C PHE A 112 -3.47 -5.48 -8.09
N ASP A 113 -4.35 -4.66 -8.66
CA ASP A 113 -4.31 -4.25 -10.07
C ASP A 113 -3.52 -2.96 -10.29
N GLY A 114 -3.49 -2.10 -9.28
CA GLY A 114 -2.74 -0.85 -9.28
C GLY A 114 -2.19 -0.54 -7.90
N LEU A 115 -1.23 0.37 -7.84
CA LEU A 115 -0.53 0.80 -6.63
C LEU A 115 -0.46 2.32 -6.58
N ILE A 116 -0.76 2.91 -5.43
CA ILE A 116 -0.51 4.31 -5.11
C ILE A 116 0.49 4.33 -3.97
N CYS A 117 1.62 4.99 -4.17
CA CYS A 117 2.68 5.14 -3.19
C CYS A 117 2.55 6.47 -2.46
N ILE A 118 2.52 6.45 -1.12
CA ILE A 118 2.54 7.67 -0.29
C ILE A 118 3.86 7.72 0.50
N PRO A 119 4.99 8.07 -0.17
CA PRO A 119 6.28 8.21 0.48
C PRO A 119 6.50 9.64 1.00
N ASN A 120 7.53 9.82 1.84
CA ASN A 120 8.10 11.14 2.07
C ASN A 120 9.62 11.07 2.32
N CYS A 121 10.05 10.47 3.44
CA CYS A 121 11.46 10.46 3.82
C CYS A 121 12.37 9.60 2.91
N ASP A 122 13.66 9.95 2.98
CA ASP A 122 14.78 9.49 2.15
C ASP A 122 14.69 8.02 1.70
N LYS A 123 14.66 7.05 2.62
CA LYS A 123 14.72 5.61 2.26
C LYS A 123 13.39 5.03 1.80
N ILE A 124 12.28 5.73 2.03
CA ILE A 124 10.93 5.27 1.71
C ILE A 124 10.62 5.48 0.23
N VAL A 125 10.97 6.66 -0.30
CA VAL A 125 10.80 6.98 -1.73
C VAL A 125 11.45 5.93 -2.65
N PRO A 126 12.77 5.62 -2.56
CA PRO A 126 13.39 4.61 -3.40
C PRO A 126 12.89 3.20 -3.07
N GLY A 127 12.52 2.90 -1.82
CA GLY A 127 11.95 1.59 -1.46
C GLY A 127 10.62 1.32 -2.18
N MET A 128 9.72 2.31 -2.19
CA MET A 128 8.45 2.23 -2.93
C MET A 128 8.65 2.19 -4.44
N LEU A 129 9.61 2.95 -4.99
CA LEU A 129 9.97 2.88 -6.41
C LEU A 129 10.53 1.51 -6.81
N MET A 130 11.35 0.90 -5.95
CA MET A 130 11.84 -0.48 -6.15
C MET A 130 10.68 -1.46 -6.19
N ALA A 131 9.73 -1.38 -5.25
CA ALA A 131 8.55 -2.22 -5.26
C ALA A 131 7.68 -2.03 -6.51
N ALA A 132 7.49 -0.78 -6.96
CA ALA A 132 6.77 -0.47 -8.18
C ALA A 132 7.40 -1.16 -9.41
N MET A 133 8.72 -1.10 -9.54
CA MET A 133 9.45 -1.78 -10.62
C MET A 133 9.37 -3.31 -10.52
N ARG A 134 9.49 -3.89 -9.31
CA ARG A 134 9.41 -5.34 -9.10
C ARG A 134 8.00 -5.90 -9.34
N THR A 135 6.97 -5.13 -8.98
CA THR A 135 5.57 -5.53 -9.17
C THR A 135 5.09 -5.29 -10.59
N ASN A 136 5.61 -4.27 -11.28
CA ASN A 136 5.33 -3.93 -12.66
C ASN A 136 3.80 -3.86 -12.95
N ILE A 137 3.07 -3.17 -12.07
CA ILE A 137 1.66 -2.82 -12.25
C ILE A 137 1.52 -1.30 -12.36
N PRO A 138 0.42 -0.77 -12.94
CA PRO A 138 0.17 0.67 -12.97
C PRO A 138 0.35 1.29 -11.59
N THR A 139 1.31 2.21 -11.47
CA THR A 139 1.72 2.81 -10.20
C THR A 139 1.84 4.32 -10.33
N ILE A 140 1.40 5.05 -9.29
CA ILE A 140 1.63 6.49 -9.10
C ILE A 140 2.31 6.72 -7.75
#